data_AF-A0A369QRI7-F1
#
_entry.id   AF-A0A369QRI7-F1
#
_cell.length_a   1.000
_cell.length_b   1.000
_cell.length_c   1.000
_cell.angle_alpha   90.00
_cell.angle_beta   90.00
_cell.angle_gamma   90.00
#
_symmetry.space_group_name_H-M   'P 1'
#
loop_
_entity.id
_entity.type
_entity.pdbx_description
1 polymer ?
#
loop_
_entity_poly.entity_id
_entity_poly.type
_entity_poly.pdbx_seq_one_letter_code
_entity_poly.pdbx_strand_id
1 'polypeptide(L)' 'MKEVLVFQTSVTTHQRVNQVKPVLDNLMHSGEKWNFDLEDCDYILRVEAIRVQALVIIHSLNKAGFICRKLED' A
#
# COMPACT_ATOMS: atom_id res chain seq x y z
N MET A 1 -8.41 1.38 -17.39
CA MET A 1 -8.63 2.45 -16.41
C MET A 1 -7.71 2.21 -15.23
N LYS A 2 -7.21 3.28 -14.60
CA LYS A 2 -6.47 3.13 -13.34
C LYS A 2 -7.49 3.25 -12.20
N GLU A 3 -7.38 2.37 -11.21
CA GLU A 3 -8.16 2.42 -9.99
C GLU A 3 -7.29 2.93 -8.85
N VAL A 4 -7.79 3.89 -8.09
CA VAL A 4 -7.09 4.42 -6.92
C VAL A 4 -7.61 3.67 -5.71
N LEU A 5 -6.77 2.82 -5.16
CA LEU A 5 -7.04 2.04 -3.97
C LEU A 5 -6.46 2.76 -2.76
N VAL A 6 -7.27 2.93 -1.72
CA VAL A 6 -6.85 3.57 -0.47
C VAL A 6 -6.85 2.50 0.62
N PHE A 7 -5.77 2.40 1.37
CA PHE A 7 -5.60 1.44 2.44
C PHE A 7 -5.15 2.13 3.71
N GLN A 8 -5.68 1.69 4.84
CA GLN A 8 -5.12 2.01 6.14
C GLN A 8 -4.04 0.98 6.48
N THR A 9 -2.87 1.43 6.91
CA THR A 9 -1.76 0.56 7.26
C THR A 9 -1.22 0.86 8.66
N SER A 10 -0.54 -0.09 9.30
CA SER A 10 0.23 0.21 10.53
C SER A 10 1.65 0.72 10.26
N VAL A 11 1.89 1.26 9.07
CA VAL A 11 3.19 1.81 8.66
C VAL A 11 3.26 3.26 9.13
N THR A 12 3.81 3.46 10.32
CA THR A 12 3.77 4.76 10.99
C THR A 12 5.05 5.59 10.85
N THR A 13 6.12 4.99 10.35
CA THR A 13 7.44 5.63 10.28
C THR A 13 8.10 5.36 8.93
N HIS A 14 8.98 6.28 8.51
CA HIS A 14 9.80 6.13 7.31
C HIS A 14 10.62 4.84 7.31
N GLN A 15 11.07 4.37 8.48
CA GLN A 15 11.79 3.11 8.60
C GLN A 15 10.91 1.92 8.19
N ARG A 16 9.65 1.89 8.62
CA ARG A 16 8.68 0.87 8.20
C ARG A 16 8.35 1.00 6.72
N VAL A 17 8.18 2.22 6.21
CA VAL A 17 8.01 2.45 4.76
C VAL A 17 9.17 1.84 3.98
N ASN A 18 10.41 2.02 4.41
CA ASN A 18 11.57 1.42 3.74
C ASN A 18 11.57 -0.12 3.76
N GLN A 19 10.97 -0.75 4.76
CA GLN A 19 10.81 -2.22 4.78
C GLN A 19 9.72 -2.69 3.81
N VAL A 20 8.65 -1.91 3.69
CA VAL A 20 7.48 -2.25 2.87
C VAL A 20 7.68 -1.88 1.40
N LYS A 21 8.47 -0.84 1.14
CA LYS A 21 8.84 -0.32 -0.18
C LYS A 21 9.24 -1.43 -1.16
N PRO A 22 10.21 -2.32 -0.88
CA PRO A 22 10.58 -3.39 -1.81
C PRO A 22 9.45 -4.40 -2.04
N VAL A 23 8.56 -4.61 -1.07
CA VAL A 23 7.39 -5.50 -1.24
C VAL A 23 6.39 -4.87 -2.22
N LEU A 24 6.05 -3.60 -2.03
CA LEU A 24 5.15 -2.88 -2.92
C LEU A 24 5.76 -2.71 -4.32
N ASP A 25 7.04 -2.36 -4.41
CA ASP A 25 7.74 -2.19 -5.69
C ASP A 25 7.74 -3.47 -6.52
N ASN A 26 7.93 -4.64 -5.88
CA ASN A 26 7.81 -5.94 -6.55
C ASN A 26 6.38 -6.29 -6.99
N LEU A 27 5.36 -5.73 -6.33
CA LEU A 27 3.96 -5.95 -6.69
C LEU A 27 3.47 -5.02 -7.80
N MET A 28 4.08 -3.84 -7.92
CA MET A 28 3.70 -2.87 -8.94
C MET A 28 4.21 -3.30 -10.31
N HIS A 29 3.30 -3.35 -11.27
CA HIS A 29 3.60 -3.50 -12.68
C HIS A 29 3.81 -2.14 -13.36
N SER A 30 4.25 -2.20 -14.62
CA SER A 30 4.55 -1.01 -15.42
C SER A 30 3.34 -0.07 -15.52
N GLY A 31 3.44 1.10 -14.88
CA GLY A 31 2.41 2.14 -14.86
C GLY A 31 1.60 2.23 -13.55
N GLU A 32 1.84 1.33 -12.61
CA GLU A 32 1.28 1.34 -11.25
C GLU A 32 2.20 2.13 -10.30
N LYS A 33 1.60 2.80 -9.32
CA LYS A 33 2.31 3.65 -8.36
C LYS A 33 1.68 3.52 -6.99
N TRP A 34 2.45 3.81 -5.96
CA TRP A 34 1.94 3.91 -4.60
C TRP A 34 2.58 5.10 -3.89
N ASN A 35 1.85 5.62 -2.90
CA ASN A 35 2.30 6.69 -2.04
C ASN A 35 1.84 6.41 -0.60
N PHE A 36 2.74 6.59 0.36
CA PHE A 36 2.35 6.62 1.76
C PHE A 36 2.09 8.06 2.18
N ASP A 37 0.93 8.29 2.76
CA ASP A 37 0.61 9.49 3.49
C ASP A 37 1.04 9.30 4.94
N LEU A 38 2.19 9.89 5.26
CA LEU A 38 2.73 9.96 6.63
C LEU A 38 2.45 11.32 7.28
N GLU A 39 1.87 12.26 6.53
CA GLU A 39 1.51 13.58 7.04
C GLU A 39 0.19 13.48 7.83
N ASP A 40 -0.71 12.60 7.41
CA ASP A 40 -1.87 12.21 8.19
C ASP A 40 -1.53 11.15 9.26
N CYS A 41 -2.03 11.37 10.48
CA CYS A 41 -1.99 10.39 11.57
C CYS A 41 -2.70 9.06 11.25
N ASP A 42 -3.38 8.99 10.11
CA ASP A 42 -4.15 7.84 9.63
C ASP A 42 -3.33 6.80 8.87
N TYR A 43 -2.04 7.06 8.58
CA TYR A 43 -1.11 6.09 8.01
C TYR A 43 -1.64 5.41 6.73
N ILE A 44 -2.09 6.26 5.81
CA ILE A 44 -2.81 5.84 4.61
C ILE A 44 -1.82 5.50 3.49
N LEU A 45 -2.03 4.35 2.87
CA LEU A 45 -1.37 3.94 1.64
C LEU A 45 -2.33 4.13 0.47
N ARG A 46 -1.96 4.99 -0.48
CA ARG A 46 -2.67 5.17 -1.74
C ARG A 46 -1.94 4.42 -2.84
N VAL A 47 -2.65 3.57 -3.58
CA VAL A 47 -2.10 2.79 -4.69
C VAL A 47 -2.90 3.06 -5.95
N GLU A 48 -2.22 3.52 -7.00
CA GLU A 48 -2.72 3.56 -8.36
C GLU A 48 -2.53 2.18 -9.00
N ALA A 49 -3.55 1.34 -8.89
CA ALA A 49 -3.58 0.00 -9.46
C ALA A 49 -4.18 0.00 -10.86
N ILE A 50 -3.62 -0.81 -11.75
CA ILE A 50 -4.15 -1.05 -13.10
C ILE A 50 -4.51 -2.53 -13.25
N ARG A 51 -3.65 -3.39 -12.73
CA ARG A 51 -3.79 -4.85 -12.74
C ARG A 51 -3.68 -5.46 -11.35
N VAL A 52 -2.91 -4.85 -10.44
CA VAL A 52 -2.74 -5.33 -9.09
C VAL A 52 -4.07 -5.27 -8.34
N GLN A 53 -4.42 -6.35 -7.65
CA GLN A 53 -5.63 -6.39 -6.86
C GLN A 53 -5.38 -5.92 -5.43
N ALA A 54 -6.36 -5.23 -4.85
CA ALA A 54 -6.31 -4.78 -3.47
C ALA A 54 -6.00 -5.92 -2.48
N LEU A 55 -6.58 -7.10 -2.70
CA LEU A 55 -6.36 -8.29 -1.88
C LEU A 55 -4.89 -8.74 -1.88
N VAL A 56 -4.19 -8.63 -3.01
CA VAL A 56 -2.78 -9.02 -3.13
C VAL A 56 -1.90 -8.08 -2.30
N ILE A 57 -2.17 -6.78 -2.34
CA ILE A 57 -1.47 -5.77 -1.55
C ILE A 57 -1.69 -6.05 -0.05
N ILE A 58 -2.93 -6.26 0.36
CA ILE A 58 -3.30 -6.58 1.75
C ILE A 58 -2.57 -7.84 2.22
N HIS A 59 -2.61 -8.92 1.43
CA HIS A 59 -2.00 -10.18 1.80
C HIS A 59 -0.47 -10.07 1.92
N SER A 60 0.17 -9.34 1.01
CA SER A 60 1.61 -9.14 1.01
C SER A 60 2.08 -8.32 2.20
N LEU A 61 1.33 -7.27 2.57
CA LEU A 61 1.60 -6.46 3.76
C LEU A 61 1.42 -7.27 5.05
N ASN A 62 0.33 -8.03 5.16
CA ASN A 62 0.09 -8.91 6.31
C ASN A 62 1.20 -9.96 6.45
N LYS A 63 1.65 -10.54 5.33
CA LYS A 63 2.77 -11.50 5.31
C LYS A 63 4.10 -10.88 5.72
N ALA A 64 4.30 -9.60 5.42
CA ALA A 64 5.45 -8.82 5.89
C ALA A 64 5.34 -8.40 7.37
N GLY A 65 4.23 -8.72 8.07
CA GLY A 65 4.00 -8.38 9.47
C GLY A 65 3.33 -7.02 9.69
N PHE A 66 2.77 -6.41 8.63
CA PHE A 66 2.08 -5.13 8.70
C PHE A 66 0.57 -5.31 8.52
N ILE A 67 -0.21 -4.65 9.37
CA ILE A 67 -1.66 -4.60 9.19
C ILE A 67 -1.94 -3.70 7.98
N CYS A 68 -2.73 -4.22 7.05
CA CYS A 68 -3.26 -3.47 5.92
C CYS A 68 -4.74 -3.79 5.76
N ARG A 69 -5.56 -2.75 5.62
CA ARG A 69 -7.00 -2.85 5.38
C ARG A 69 -7.38 -1.88 4.28
N LYS A 70 -8.10 -2.36 3.26
CA LYS A 70 -8.68 -1.49 2.24
C LYS A 70 -9.77 -0.63 2.88
N LEU A 71 -9.73 0.67 2.61
CA LEU A 71 -10.82 1.58 2.91
C LEU A 71 -11.74 1.57 1.69
N GLU A 72 -12.98 1.19 1.91
CA GLU A 72 -14.05 1.28 0.91
C GLU A 72 -14.91 2.46 1.38
N ASP A 73 -15.04 3.47 0.53
CA ASP A 73 -16.03 4.54 0.72
C ASP A 73 -17.40 4.03 0.26
#